data_AF-A0A8J8IZW8-F1
#
_entry.id   AF-A0A8J8IZW8-F1
#
_cell.length_a   1.000
_cell.length_b   1.000
_cell.length_c   1.000
_cell.angle_alpha   90.00
_cell.angle_beta   90.00
_cell.angle_gamma   90.00
#
_symmetry.space_group_name_H-M   'P 1'
#
loop_
_entity.id
_entity.type
_entity.pdbx_description
1 polymer ?
#
loop_
_entity_poly.entity_id
_entity_poly.type
_entity_poly.pdbx_seq_one_letter_code
_entity_poly.pdbx_strand_id
1 'polypeptide(L)'
;SSDLIRYLKDSTGKKSYTLKHSPQLVREVDKSPLYSILDGFSYLSDNALIGEEAIVLMDIYGLLPNDAIILATCKFYGIDYLISFDTDFKRACDGERITLVDSKEKLEELIKIGDSQ
;
A
#
# COMPACT_ATOMS: atom_id res chain seq x y z
N SER A 1 -5.78 4.57 4.12
CA SER A 1 -6.82 5.39 4.80
C SER A 1 -7.11 6.71 4.06
N SER A 2 -6.14 7.27 3.34
CA SER A 2 -6.28 8.48 2.50
C SER A 2 -7.30 8.33 1.37
N ASP A 3 -7.37 7.17 0.71
CA ASP A 3 -8.18 6.99 -0.51
C ASP A 3 -9.67 6.92 -0.20
N LEU A 4 -10.03 6.29 0.92
CA LEU A 4 -11.38 6.30 1.47
C LEU A 4 -11.87 7.73 1.75
N ILE A 5 -11.02 8.54 2.38
CA ILE A 5 -11.33 9.95 2.67
C ILE A 5 -11.44 10.73 1.35
N ARG A 6 -10.58 10.45 0.37
CA ARG A 6 -10.62 11.11 -0.94
C ARG A 6 -11.92 10.79 -1.69
N TYR A 7 -12.31 9.52 -1.77
CA TYR A 7 -13.57 9.10 -2.36
C TYR A 7 -14.78 9.81 -1.72
N LEU A 8 -14.81 9.90 -0.39
CA LEU A 8 -15.87 10.63 0.32
C LEU A 8 -15.87 12.13 -0.02
N LYS A 9 -14.70 12.77 -0.13
CA LYS A 9 -14.60 14.19 -0.51
C LYS A 9 -15.08 14.43 -1.93
N ASP A 10 -14.70 13.55 -2.85
CA ASP A 10 -15.05 13.66 -4.28
C ASP A 10 -16.55 13.41 -4.48
N SER A 11 -17.13 12.46 -3.74
CA SER A 11 -18.57 12.13 -3.81
C SER A 11 -19.46 13.20 -3.17
N THR A 12 -18.99 13.89 -2.13
CA THR A 12 -19.79 14.89 -1.38
C THR A 12 -19.47 16.34 -1.73
N GLY A 13 -18.34 16.58 -2.41
CA GLY A 13 -17.77 17.91 -2.63
C GLY A 13 -17.33 18.62 -1.33
N LYS A 14 -17.23 17.92 -0.20
CA LYS A 14 -16.88 18.51 1.11
C LYS A 14 -15.44 18.22 1.51
N LYS A 15 -14.88 19.08 2.37
CA LYS A 15 -13.55 18.88 2.97
C LYS A 15 -13.61 17.88 4.13
N SER A 16 -12.49 17.24 4.45
CA SER A 16 -12.39 16.24 5.53
C SER A 16 -12.90 16.75 6.87
N TYR A 17 -12.62 18.02 7.20
CA TYR A 17 -13.10 18.65 8.42
C TYR A 17 -14.64 18.67 8.50
N THR A 18 -15.31 19.07 7.42
CA THR A 18 -16.77 19.11 7.35
C THR A 18 -17.36 17.70 7.47
N LEU A 19 -16.78 16.71 6.78
CA LEU A 19 -17.22 15.32 6.85
C LEU A 19 -17.09 14.74 8.27
N LYS A 20 -16.02 15.09 8.99
CA LYS A 20 -15.82 14.70 10.40
C LYS A 20 -16.95 15.20 11.31
N HIS A 21 -17.50 16.38 11.03
CA HIS A 21 -18.55 17.01 11.83
C HIS A 21 -19.96 16.80 11.27
N SER A 22 -20.12 16.02 10.20
CA SER A 22 -21.42 15.76 9.56
C SER A 22 -21.50 14.29 9.14
N PRO A 23 -21.69 13.37 10.11
CA PRO A 23 -21.69 11.93 9.87
C PRO A 23 -22.79 11.46 8.91
N GLN A 24 -23.88 12.23 8.76
CA GLN A 24 -24.96 11.95 7.82
C GLN A 24 -24.45 11.94 6.38
N LEU A 25 -23.62 12.93 6.00
CA LEU A 25 -23.03 13.02 4.66
C LEU A 25 -22.13 11.83 4.34
N VAL A 26 -21.46 11.27 5.34
CA VAL A 26 -20.63 10.06 5.17
C VAL A 26 -21.51 8.83 4.99
N ARG A 27 -22.63 8.73 5.71
CA ARG A 27 -23.56 7.59 5.63
C ARG A 27 -24.27 7.51 4.28
N GLU A 28 -24.67 8.66 3.73
CA GLU A 28 -25.43 8.78 2.48
C GLU A 28 -24.61 8.45 1.23
N VAL A 29 -23.28 8.54 1.29
CA VAL A 29 -22.42 8.15 0.16
C VAL A 29 -22.50 6.64 -0.05
N ASP A 30 -22.85 6.23 -1.27
CA ASP A 30 -22.72 4.84 -1.70
C ASP A 30 -21.24 4.42 -1.74
N LYS A 31 -20.92 3.35 -1.01
CA LYS A 31 -19.56 2.80 -0.89
C LYS A 31 -19.41 1.50 -1.68
N SER A 32 -20.47 1.01 -2.34
CA SER A 32 -20.42 -0.20 -3.16
C SER A 32 -19.28 -0.22 -4.19
N PRO A 33 -18.90 0.91 -4.85
CA PRO A 33 -17.80 0.90 -5.81
C PRO A 33 -16.44 0.66 -5.14
N LEU A 34 -16.27 1.09 -3.88
CA LEU A 34 -15.04 0.85 -3.12
C LEU A 34 -14.88 -0.64 -2.83
N TYR A 35 -15.94 -1.30 -2.37
CA TYR A 35 -15.89 -2.74 -2.10
C TYR A 35 -15.57 -3.54 -3.36
N SER A 36 -16.14 -3.15 -4.51
CA SER A 36 -15.84 -3.83 -5.79
C SER A 36 -14.36 -3.76 -6.18
N ILE A 37 -13.69 -2.63 -5.89
CA ILE A 37 -12.24 -2.48 -6.11
C ILE A 37 -11.46 -3.31 -5.09
N LEU A 38 -11.84 -3.20 -3.82
CA LEU A 38 -11.17 -3.86 -2.69
C LEU A 38 -11.27 -5.39 -2.75
N ASP A 39 -12.36 -5.93 -3.31
CA ASP A 39 -12.57 -7.37 -3.51
C ASP A 39 -11.57 -7.97 -4.51
N GLY A 40 -10.97 -7.15 -5.38
CA GLY A 40 -9.90 -7.58 -6.29
C GLY A 40 -8.55 -7.78 -5.60
N PHE A 41 -8.40 -7.41 -4.32
CA PHE A 41 -7.15 -7.48 -3.59
C PHE A 41 -7.19 -8.53 -2.47
N SER A 42 -6.06 -9.19 -2.26
CA SER A 42 -5.85 -10.04 -1.08
C SER A 42 -5.39 -9.18 0.09
N TYR A 43 -6.03 -9.35 1.24
CA TYR A 43 -5.64 -8.71 2.49
C TYR A 43 -4.69 -9.62 3.25
N LEU A 44 -3.50 -9.12 3.53
CA LEU A 44 -2.49 -9.83 4.30
C LEU A 44 -2.59 -9.42 5.76
N SER A 45 -2.68 -10.40 6.65
CA SER A 45 -2.68 -10.19 8.09
C SER A 45 -1.26 -9.96 8.59
N ASP A 46 -1.10 -9.02 9.52
CA ASP A 46 0.13 -8.91 10.30
C ASP A 46 0.17 -9.96 11.42
N ASN A 47 1.38 -10.22 11.91
CA ASN A 47 1.60 -11.06 13.07
C ASN A 47 2.87 -10.61 13.81
N ALA A 48 3.14 -11.19 14.98
CA ALA A 48 4.28 -10.80 15.80
C ALA A 48 5.63 -10.93 15.06
N LEU A 49 5.79 -11.94 14.18
CA LEU A 49 7.02 -12.15 13.41
C LEU A 49 7.25 -11.03 12.40
N ILE A 50 6.17 -10.58 11.73
CA ILE A 50 6.23 -9.42 10.83
C ILE A 50 6.62 -8.15 11.62
N GLY A 51 6.08 -7.99 12.83
CA GLY A 51 6.42 -6.86 13.70
C GLY A 51 7.87 -6.87 14.17
N GLU A 52 8.40 -8.03 14.57
CA GLU A 52 9.81 -8.20 14.95
C GLU A 52 10.74 -7.93 13.76
N GLU A 53 10.41 -8.46 12.58
CA GLU A 53 11.15 -8.22 11.36
C GLU A 53 11.13 -6.73 10.97
N ALA A 54 9.98 -6.05 11.11
CA ALA A 54 9.88 -4.63 10.85
C ALA A 54 10.84 -3.82 11.74
N ILE A 55 10.97 -4.15 13.03
CA ILE A 55 11.94 -3.48 13.92
C ILE A 55 13.37 -3.64 13.40
N VAL A 56 13.75 -4.84 12.95
CA VAL A 56 15.07 -5.09 12.36
C VAL A 56 15.28 -4.26 11.08
N LEU A 57 14.27 -4.18 10.20
CA LEU A 57 14.35 -3.38 8.98
C LEU A 57 14.43 -1.88 9.28
N MET A 58 13.76 -1.40 10.33
CA MET A 58 13.91 -0.03 10.82
C MET A 58 15.35 0.26 11.23
N ASP A 59 15.98 -0.64 11.98
CA ASP A 59 17.36 -0.45 12.44
C ASP A 59 18.39 -0.50 11.30
N ILE A 60 18.20 -1.39 10.32
CA ILE A 60 19.15 -1.58 9.19
C ILE A 60 19.04 -0.44 8.17
N TYR A 61 17.82 -0.06 7.81
CA TYR A 61 17.57 0.86 6.69
C TYR A 61 17.08 2.24 7.12
N GLY A 62 16.75 2.46 8.39
CA GLY A 62 16.22 3.72 8.89
C GLY A 62 14.78 3.98 8.45
N LEU A 63 14.02 2.92 8.12
CA LEU A 63 12.63 3.03 7.69
C LEU A 63 11.72 3.50 8.82
N LEU A 64 10.66 4.22 8.46
CA LEU A 64 9.55 4.46 9.39
C LEU A 64 8.75 3.17 9.61
N PRO A 65 8.01 3.04 10.74
CA PRO A 65 7.31 1.80 11.08
C PRO A 65 6.36 1.29 9.98
N ASN A 66 5.66 2.18 9.30
CA ASN A 66 4.76 1.83 8.19
C ASN A 66 5.51 1.14 7.05
N ASP A 67 6.65 1.71 6.64
CA ASP A 67 7.41 1.21 5.49
C ASP A 67 8.13 -0.10 5.84
N ALA A 68 8.63 -0.19 7.07
CA ALA A 68 9.21 -1.43 7.58
C ALA A 68 8.18 -2.57 7.67
N ILE A 69 6.94 -2.30 8.12
CA ILE A 69 5.87 -3.30 8.16
C ILE A 69 5.49 -3.75 6.74
N ILE A 70 5.42 -2.83 5.77
CA ILE A 70 5.15 -3.16 4.37
C ILE A 70 6.23 -4.12 3.84
N LEU A 71 7.50 -3.77 4.03
CA LEU A 71 8.62 -4.58 3.54
C LEU A 71 8.72 -5.93 4.26
N ALA A 72 8.53 -5.96 5.58
CA ALA A 72 8.49 -7.20 6.37
C ALA A 72 7.34 -8.11 5.92
N THR A 73 6.17 -7.54 5.61
CA THR A 73 5.03 -8.30 5.06
C THR A 73 5.38 -8.91 3.71
N CYS A 74 6.00 -8.14 2.81
CA CYS A 74 6.47 -8.66 1.52
C CYS A 74 7.43 -9.84 1.71
N LYS A 75 8.41 -9.72 2.61
CA LYS A 75 9.35 -10.81 2.92
C LYS A 75 8.64 -12.04 3.49
N PHE A 76 7.75 -11.84 4.46
CA PHE A 76 7.05 -12.94 5.14
C PHE A 76 6.17 -13.75 4.17
N TYR A 77 5.48 -13.07 3.25
CA TYR A 77 4.59 -13.70 2.28
C TYR A 77 5.27 -14.10 0.96
N GLY A 78 6.58 -13.86 0.80
CA GLY A 78 7.31 -14.18 -0.43
C GLY A 78 6.88 -13.33 -1.63
N ILE A 79 6.60 -12.05 -1.41
CA ILE A 79 6.22 -11.09 -2.45
C ILE A 79 7.48 -10.45 -3.02
N ASP A 80 7.79 -10.79 -4.27
CA ASP A 80 9.03 -10.37 -4.94
C ASP A 80 9.00 -8.93 -5.47
N TYR A 81 7.82 -8.30 -5.54
CA TYR A 81 7.64 -6.99 -6.17
C TYR A 81 6.89 -6.02 -5.26
N LEU A 82 7.45 -4.83 -5.06
CA LEU A 82 6.79 -3.73 -4.36
C LEU A 82 6.62 -2.56 -5.32
N ILE A 83 5.38 -2.12 -5.57
CA ILE A 83 5.11 -0.93 -6.38
C ILE A 83 5.04 0.29 -5.46
N SER A 84 5.95 1.24 -5.60
CA SER A 84 5.94 2.50 -4.84
C SER A 84 6.80 3.56 -5.51
N PHE A 85 6.37 4.82 -5.44
CA PHE A 85 7.18 5.98 -5.82
C PHE A 85 8.01 6.54 -4.66
N ASP A 86 7.85 5.97 -3.46
CA ASP A 86 8.59 6.41 -2.29
C ASP A 86 10.05 5.94 -2.39
N THR A 87 10.97 6.90 -2.37
CA THR A 87 12.40 6.65 -2.53
C THR A 87 13.01 5.94 -1.34
N ASP A 88 12.36 5.98 -0.17
CA ASP A 88 12.86 5.32 1.04
C ASP A 88 12.94 3.79 0.86
N PHE A 89 12.10 3.23 -0.01
CA PHE A 89 12.15 1.81 -0.35
C PHE A 89 13.33 1.40 -1.25
N LYS A 90 14.03 2.33 -1.91
CA LYS A 90 15.07 1.97 -2.90
C LYS A 90 16.17 1.11 -2.31
N ARG A 91 16.76 1.58 -1.21
CA ARG A 91 17.86 0.89 -0.53
C ARG A 91 17.38 -0.38 0.18
N ALA A 92 16.20 -0.32 0.78
CA ALA A 92 15.66 -1.43 1.56
C ALA A 92 15.23 -2.59 0.64
N CYS A 93 14.56 -2.30 -0.47
CA CYS A 93 14.16 -3.32 -1.46
C CYS A 93 15.38 -4.02 -2.08
N ASP A 94 16.42 -3.26 -2.45
CA ASP A 94 17.67 -3.83 -2.99
C ASP A 94 18.34 -4.79 -1.99
N GLY A 95 18.45 -4.37 -0.72
CA GLY A 95 19.04 -5.19 0.34
C GLY A 95 18.23 -6.45 0.67
N GLU A 96 16.90 -6.37 0.58
CA GLU A 96 15.98 -7.47 0.87
C GLU A 96 15.60 -8.31 -0.37
N ARG A 97 16.24 -8.04 -1.53
CA ARG A 97 15.99 -8.72 -2.81
C ARG A 97 14.54 -8.64 -3.27
N ILE A 98 13.87 -7.54 -2.96
CA ILE A 98 12.53 -7.21 -3.45
C ILE A 98 12.70 -6.21 -4.60
N THR A 99 12.00 -6.44 -5.71
CA THR A 99 12.04 -5.55 -6.86
C THR A 99 11.10 -4.37 -6.63
N LEU A 100 11.68 -3.19 -6.36
CA LEU A 100 10.91 -1.95 -6.33
C LEU A 100 10.50 -1.53 -7.75
N VAL A 101 9.21 -1.36 -8.00
CA VAL A 101 8.64 -0.84 -9.24
C VAL A 101 8.21 0.60 -9.00
N ASP A 102 9.06 1.54 -9.40
CA ASP A 102 8.93 2.98 -9.15
C ASP A 102 8.68 3.80 -10.42
N SER A 103 8.40 3.13 -11.54
CA SER A 103 8.13 3.77 -12.83
C SER A 103 7.16 2.95 -13.66
N LYS A 104 6.49 3.63 -14.57
CA LYS A 104 5.57 3.01 -15.53
C LYS A 104 6.33 2.05 -16.46
N GLU A 105 7.49 2.49 -16.92
CA GLU A 105 8.33 1.74 -17.85
C GLU A 105 8.74 0.39 -17.25
N LYS A 106 9.18 0.39 -15.98
CA LYS A 106 9.53 -0.83 -15.26
C LYS A 106 8.34 -1.77 -15.06
N LEU A 107 7.15 -1.22 -14.80
CA LEU A 107 5.93 -2.02 -14.69
C LEU A 107 5.57 -2.68 -16.03
N GLU A 108 5.62 -1.92 -17.13
CA GLU A 108 5.33 -2.45 -18.48
C GLU A 108 6.31 -3.54 -18.90
N GLU A 109 7.59 -3.42 -18.55
CA GLU A 109 8.61 -4.44 -18.78
C GLU A 109 8.28 -5.75 -18.07
N LEU A 110 7.90 -5.68 -16.78
CA LEU A 110 7.54 -6.85 -15.98
C LEU A 110 6.28 -7.56 -16.51
N ILE A 111 5.26 -6.80 -16.93
CA ILE A 111 4.03 -7.37 -17.49
C ILE A 111 4.33 -8.13 -18.79
N LYS A 112 5.17 -7.58 -19.67
CA LYS A 112 5.56 -8.25 -20.93
C LYS A 112 6.29 -9.57 -20.70
N ILE A 113 7.11 -9.65 -19.66
CA ILE A 113 7.81 -10.89 -19.28
C ILE A 113 6.81 -11.95 -18.80
N GLY A 114 5.80 -11.55 -18.02
CA GLY A 114 4.76 -12.43 -17.52
C GLY A 114 3.85 -13.00 -18.61
N ASP A 115 3.53 -12.22 -19.65
CA ASP A 115 2.70 -12.66 -20.78
C ASP A 115 3.44 -13.59 -21.77
N SER A 116 4.77 -13.70 -21.64
CA SER A 116 5.62 -14.52 -22.51
C SER A 116 5.95 -15.91 -21.93
N GLN A 117 5.35 -16.28 -20.79
CA GLN A 117 5.49 -17.60 -20.14
C GLN A 117 4.20 -18.42 -20.16
#